data_AF-A0A7Y4HVZ3-F1
#
_entry.id   AF-A0A7Y4HVZ3-F1
#
_cell.length_a   1.000
_cell.length_b   1.000
_cell.length_c   1.000
_cell.angle_alpha   90.00
_cell.angle_beta   90.00
_cell.angle_gamma   90.00
#
_symmetry.space_group_name_H-M   'P 1'
#
loop_
_entity.id
_entity.type
_entity.pdbx_description
1 polymer ?
#
loop_
_entity_poly.entity_id
_entity_poly.type
_entity_poly.pdbx_seq_one_letter_code
_entity_poly.pdbx_strand_id
1 'polypeptide(L)'
;MSFRYPTGWTVTESEEGSPWSLFDQEGQRILTLLSSPLETNSGGMGPLISMTPLGPIVGATDNGGTAPQAVVGVSLGHDPRAGNAAVTYGAAVPGTDTWNFRFSWGNHYWLSFLGSRELGPKDQLNELTADAEQFAASAEFRNQILPIIQSLTASEPPTSIATQAPEANTNGSCMGAKYTYQNLAGITCDEAKSILQTVLDTGTAWGARSHVTDGFDCYESSYGERIEGSPHMMCWALTGEGARDYIVLEANYR
;
A
#
# COMPACT_ATOMS: atom_id res chain seq x y z
N MET A 1 0.50 -5.19 -17.19
CA MET A 1 1.07 -6.07 -16.14
C MET A 1 0.92 -7.51 -16.60
N SER A 2 1.81 -8.40 -16.16
CA SER A 2 1.70 -9.84 -16.42
C SER A 2 2.46 -10.66 -15.37
N PHE A 3 2.12 -11.93 -15.23
CA PHE A 3 2.84 -12.91 -14.42
C PHE A 3 2.68 -14.29 -15.07
N ARG A 4 3.54 -15.25 -14.70
CA ARG A 4 3.48 -16.64 -15.16
C ARG A 4 2.86 -17.52 -14.09
N TYR A 5 2.11 -18.52 -14.49
CA TYR A 5 1.48 -19.49 -13.59
C TYR A 5 1.52 -20.90 -14.18
N PRO A 6 1.45 -21.96 -13.34
CA PRO A 6 1.51 -23.35 -13.80
C PRO A 6 0.37 -23.73 -14.75
N THR A 7 0.61 -24.71 -15.62
CA THR A 7 -0.43 -25.28 -16.48
C THR A 7 -1.58 -25.85 -15.64
N GLY A 8 -2.82 -25.60 -16.06
CA GLY A 8 -4.03 -26.05 -15.36
C GLY A 8 -4.54 -25.10 -14.29
N TRP A 9 -3.78 -24.06 -13.94
CA TRP A 9 -4.29 -22.96 -13.10
C TRP A 9 -5.10 -22.00 -13.96
N THR A 10 -6.05 -21.30 -13.34
CA THR A 10 -6.98 -20.41 -14.05
C THR A 10 -6.92 -19.00 -13.52
N VAL A 11 -7.11 -18.05 -14.42
CA VAL A 11 -7.15 -16.62 -14.10
C VAL A 11 -8.55 -16.12 -14.47
N THR A 12 -9.21 -15.46 -13.52
CA THR A 12 -10.50 -14.80 -13.78
C THR A 12 -10.33 -13.30 -13.69
N GLU A 13 -10.70 -12.61 -14.76
CA GLU A 13 -10.97 -11.17 -14.75
C GLU A 13 -12.34 -10.94 -14.13
N SER A 14 -12.46 -9.97 -13.23
CA SER A 14 -13.75 -9.44 -12.83
C SER A 14 -14.07 -8.26 -13.75
N GLU A 15 -15.27 -8.22 -14.32
CA GLU A 15 -15.72 -7.12 -15.17
C GLU A 15 -15.66 -5.80 -14.37
N GLU A 16 -15.00 -4.79 -14.94
CA GLU A 16 -14.79 -3.43 -14.41
C GLU A 16 -13.90 -3.25 -13.16
N GLY A 17 -12.67 -2.72 -13.35
CA GLY A 17 -11.85 -2.12 -12.29
C GLY A 17 -11.45 -3.05 -11.13
N SER A 18 -11.69 -4.34 -11.29
CA SER A 18 -11.74 -5.32 -10.21
C SER A 18 -10.55 -6.29 -10.26
N PRO A 19 -10.16 -6.87 -9.12
CA PRO A 19 -8.94 -7.64 -9.03
C PRO A 19 -8.96 -8.91 -9.90
N TRP A 20 -7.84 -9.19 -10.56
CA TRP A 20 -7.58 -10.47 -11.19
C TRP A 20 -7.34 -11.50 -10.10
N SER A 21 -8.07 -12.62 -10.14
CA SER A 21 -7.88 -13.72 -9.20
C SER A 21 -7.26 -14.91 -9.91
N LEU A 22 -6.19 -15.45 -9.34
CA LEU A 22 -5.52 -16.67 -9.78
C LEU A 22 -5.98 -17.83 -8.89
N PHE A 23 -6.44 -18.91 -9.52
CA PHE A 23 -6.89 -20.13 -8.87
C PHE A 23 -6.01 -21.31 -9.28
N ASP A 24 -5.74 -22.22 -8.36
CA ASP A 24 -5.05 -23.47 -8.64
C ASP A 24 -5.95 -24.49 -9.38
N GLN A 25 -5.43 -25.70 -9.59
CA GLN A 25 -6.15 -26.78 -10.27
C GLN A 25 -7.36 -27.30 -9.48
N GLU A 26 -7.40 -27.05 -8.17
CA GLU A 26 -8.49 -27.47 -7.27
C GLU A 26 -9.56 -26.36 -7.12
N GLY A 27 -9.33 -25.20 -7.73
CA GLY A 27 -10.23 -24.04 -7.65
C GLY A 27 -10.01 -23.20 -6.39
N GLN A 28 -8.91 -23.39 -5.67
CA GLN A 28 -8.55 -22.53 -4.54
C GLN A 28 -7.89 -21.24 -5.07
N ARG A 29 -8.33 -20.09 -4.56
CA ARG A 29 -7.71 -18.80 -4.89
C ARG A 29 -6.33 -18.70 -4.22
N ILE A 30 -5.30 -18.48 -5.03
CA ILE A 30 -3.90 -18.40 -4.57
C ILE A 30 -3.42 -16.96 -4.53
N LEU A 31 -3.65 -16.18 -5.58
CA LEU A 31 -3.19 -14.79 -5.67
C LEU A 31 -4.28 -13.89 -6.23
N THR A 32 -4.21 -12.63 -5.83
CA THR A 32 -5.07 -11.54 -6.29
C THR A 32 -4.15 -10.42 -6.76
N LEU A 33 -4.32 -9.99 -8.01
CA LEU A 33 -3.63 -8.84 -8.61
C LEU A 33 -4.64 -7.70 -8.77
N LEU A 34 -4.37 -6.57 -8.13
CA LEU A 34 -5.22 -5.38 -8.17
C LEU A 34 -4.39 -4.17 -8.56
N SER A 35 -4.85 -3.43 -9.58
CA SER A 35 -4.44 -2.04 -9.78
C SER A 35 -5.61 -1.14 -9.42
N SER A 36 -5.42 -0.22 -8.48
CA SER A 36 -6.48 0.68 -8.04
C SER A 36 -5.98 2.12 -7.93
N PRO A 37 -6.82 3.12 -8.19
CA PRO A 37 -6.50 4.50 -7.89
C PRO A 37 -6.11 4.68 -6.41
N LEU A 38 -5.19 5.59 -6.15
CA LEU A 38 -4.63 5.87 -4.82
C LEU A 38 -5.71 6.23 -3.77
N GLU A 39 -6.82 6.80 -4.23
CA GLU A 39 -7.97 7.24 -3.43
C GLU A 39 -8.87 6.08 -2.97
N THR A 40 -8.77 4.91 -3.61
CA THR A 40 -9.55 3.73 -3.23
C THR A 40 -8.83 2.93 -2.16
N ASN A 41 -9.10 3.27 -0.89
CA ASN A 41 -8.82 2.40 0.24
C ASN A 41 -9.85 1.25 0.25
N SER A 42 -9.75 0.32 -0.70
CA SER A 42 -10.46 -0.94 -0.60
C SER A 42 -9.88 -1.74 0.58
N GLY A 43 -10.73 -2.00 1.58
CA GLY A 43 -10.45 -2.62 2.88
C GLY A 43 -9.15 -3.41 2.96
N GLY A 44 -8.19 -2.88 3.71
CA GLY A 44 -6.93 -3.55 4.01
C GLY A 44 -7.15 -4.78 4.89
N MET A 45 -6.29 -5.77 4.71
CA MET A 45 -6.08 -6.78 5.75
C MET A 45 -5.44 -6.09 6.96
N GLY A 46 -5.57 -6.66 8.16
CA GLY A 46 -4.93 -6.13 9.36
C GLY A 46 -3.40 -6.02 9.20
N PRO A 47 -2.72 -5.27 10.08
CA PRO A 47 -1.29 -5.03 9.96
C PRO A 47 -0.52 -6.34 9.86
N LEU A 48 0.51 -6.35 9.01
CA LEU A 48 1.50 -7.40 9.07
C LEU A 48 2.34 -7.25 10.33
N ILE A 49 2.40 -8.30 11.14
CA ILE A 49 3.12 -8.29 12.41
C ILE A 49 4.55 -8.79 12.23
N SER A 50 4.80 -9.55 11.17
CA SER A 50 6.14 -9.99 10.77
C SER A 50 6.20 -10.14 9.25
N MET A 51 7.39 -9.95 8.70
CA MET A 51 7.68 -10.11 7.27
C MET A 51 9.05 -10.74 7.07
N THR A 52 9.11 -11.76 6.22
CA THR A 52 10.33 -12.39 5.75
C THR A 52 10.52 -12.09 4.27
N PRO A 53 11.56 -11.35 3.87
CA PRO A 53 11.89 -11.14 2.47
C PRO A 53 12.49 -12.40 1.84
N LEU A 54 12.08 -12.69 0.61
CA LEU A 54 12.39 -13.94 -0.12
C LEU A 54 13.07 -13.70 -1.46
N GLY A 55 13.33 -12.43 -1.81
CA GLY A 55 14.09 -12.02 -2.99
C GLY A 55 13.39 -10.93 -3.81
N PRO A 56 14.11 -10.28 -4.74
CA PRO A 56 13.57 -9.19 -5.54
C PRO A 56 12.59 -9.69 -6.62
N ILE A 57 11.66 -8.82 -7.00
CA ILE A 57 10.77 -8.96 -8.16
C ILE A 57 11.31 -8.02 -9.24
N VAL A 58 12.18 -8.53 -10.12
CA VAL A 58 12.95 -7.70 -11.07
C VAL A 58 12.07 -7.09 -12.16
N GLY A 59 10.91 -7.68 -12.44
CA GLY A 59 10.01 -7.23 -13.51
C GLY A 59 9.14 -6.02 -13.16
N ALA A 60 9.17 -5.55 -11.91
CA ALA A 60 8.36 -4.44 -11.44
C ALA A 60 9.22 -3.45 -10.65
N THR A 61 8.84 -2.18 -10.69
CA THR A 61 9.41 -1.12 -9.85
C THR A 61 8.29 -0.28 -9.29
N ASP A 62 8.49 0.24 -8.09
CA ASP A 62 7.63 1.28 -7.57
C ASP A 62 7.90 2.62 -8.29
N ASN A 63 7.12 3.63 -7.94
CA ASN A 63 7.24 4.98 -8.46
C ASN A 63 8.61 5.62 -8.13
N GLY A 64 9.31 5.13 -7.10
CA GLY A 64 10.68 5.54 -6.76
C GLY A 64 11.77 4.79 -7.52
N GLY A 65 11.43 3.84 -8.40
CA GLY A 65 12.39 2.97 -9.08
C GLY A 65 12.90 1.81 -8.23
N THR A 66 12.32 1.59 -7.05
CA THR A 66 12.68 0.50 -6.13
C THR A 66 11.97 -0.78 -6.56
N ALA A 67 12.73 -1.86 -6.74
CA ALA A 67 12.13 -3.16 -7.01
C ALA A 67 11.44 -3.69 -5.74
N PRO A 68 10.17 -4.11 -5.82
CA PRO A 68 9.52 -4.80 -4.71
C PRO A 68 10.18 -6.16 -4.47
N GLN A 69 9.96 -6.70 -3.28
CA GLN A 69 10.42 -8.02 -2.87
C GLN A 69 9.24 -8.96 -2.69
N ALA A 70 9.46 -10.23 -2.99
CA ALA A 70 8.57 -11.28 -2.56
C ALA A 70 8.70 -11.42 -1.04
N VAL A 71 7.56 -11.43 -0.36
CA VAL A 71 7.49 -11.45 1.10
C VAL A 71 6.44 -12.45 1.57
N VAL A 72 6.69 -13.05 2.73
CA VAL A 72 5.69 -13.81 3.51
C VAL A 72 5.61 -13.17 4.87
N GLY A 73 4.40 -13.02 5.40
CA GLY A 73 4.14 -12.44 6.71
C GLY A 73 2.87 -12.96 7.32
N VAL A 74 2.50 -12.41 8.47
CA VAL A 74 1.26 -12.76 9.18
C VAL A 74 0.45 -11.55 9.54
N SER A 75 -0.86 -11.65 9.36
CA SER A 75 -1.84 -10.66 9.80
C SER A 75 -2.78 -11.28 10.82
N LEU A 76 -3.06 -10.56 11.90
CA LEU A 76 -4.21 -10.85 12.75
C LEU A 76 -5.46 -10.29 12.06
N GLY A 77 -6.54 -11.07 12.01
CA GLY A 77 -7.82 -10.60 11.49
C GLY A 77 -8.29 -9.33 12.22
N HIS A 78 -9.13 -8.54 11.53
CA HIS A 78 -9.65 -7.25 12.03
C HIS A 78 -10.43 -7.36 13.36
N ASP A 79 -10.94 -8.56 13.69
CA ASP A 79 -11.56 -8.85 14.98
C ASP A 79 -10.69 -9.86 15.77
N PRO A 80 -9.95 -9.44 16.81
CA PRO A 80 -9.18 -10.34 17.66
C PRO A 80 -10.04 -11.34 18.45
N ARG A 81 -11.38 -11.18 18.46
CA ARG A 81 -12.34 -12.11 19.09
C ARG A 81 -12.93 -13.14 18.10
N ALA A 82 -12.92 -12.85 16.80
CA ALA A 82 -13.32 -13.78 15.73
C ALA A 82 -12.10 -14.43 15.04
N GLY A 83 -10.89 -13.90 15.27
CA GLY A 83 -9.69 -14.69 15.59
C GLY A 83 -8.99 -15.46 14.47
N ASN A 84 -9.38 -15.33 13.19
CA ASN A 84 -8.66 -16.04 12.14
C ASN A 84 -7.40 -15.28 11.75
N ALA A 85 -6.26 -15.75 12.25
CA ALA A 85 -4.97 -15.30 11.75
C ALA A 85 -4.76 -15.85 10.33
N ALA A 86 -3.93 -15.16 9.55
CA ALA A 86 -3.59 -15.62 8.20
C ALA A 86 -2.10 -15.45 7.94
N VAL A 87 -1.53 -16.41 7.22
CA VAL A 87 -0.27 -16.17 6.49
C VAL A 87 -0.64 -15.41 5.23
N THR A 88 0.04 -14.30 5.01
CA THR A 88 -0.14 -13.49 3.82
C THR A 88 1.19 -13.40 3.08
N TYR A 89 1.13 -13.44 1.76
CA TYR A 89 2.31 -13.44 0.90
C TYR A 89 2.07 -12.63 -0.35
N GLY A 90 3.13 -12.05 -0.92
CA GLY A 90 2.97 -11.19 -2.09
C GLY A 90 4.17 -10.33 -2.39
N ALA A 91 3.93 -9.27 -3.15
CA ALA A 91 4.89 -8.23 -3.46
C ALA A 91 4.79 -7.07 -2.44
N ALA A 92 5.91 -6.66 -1.87
CA ALA A 92 5.99 -5.46 -1.01
C ALA A 92 7.31 -4.72 -1.24
N VAL A 93 7.30 -3.40 -1.11
CA VAL A 93 8.54 -2.61 -1.16
C VAL A 93 9.17 -2.59 0.24
N PRO A 94 10.49 -2.79 0.35
CA PRO A 94 11.18 -2.68 1.63
C PRO A 94 11.01 -1.29 2.24
N GLY A 95 10.60 -1.22 3.51
CA GLY A 95 10.48 0.04 4.25
C GLY A 95 9.23 0.88 3.95
N THR A 96 8.29 0.38 3.13
CA THR A 96 6.96 0.99 2.97
C THR A 96 5.96 0.40 3.96
N ASP A 97 4.86 1.12 4.18
CA ASP A 97 3.78 0.70 5.07
C ASP A 97 3.23 -0.67 4.65
N THR A 98 3.30 -1.64 5.56
CA THR A 98 3.14 -3.08 5.26
C THR A 98 1.69 -3.53 5.31
N TRP A 99 0.76 -2.62 5.57
CA TRP A 99 -0.66 -2.88 5.80
C TRP A 99 -1.39 -3.46 4.59
N ASN A 100 -0.83 -3.36 3.38
CA ASN A 100 -1.64 -3.62 2.18
C ASN A 100 -1.00 -4.48 1.08
N PHE A 101 0.24 -5.00 1.21
CA PHE A 101 0.99 -5.63 0.09
C PHE A 101 0.75 -4.87 -1.22
N ARG A 102 0.89 -3.54 -1.12
CA ARG A 102 0.66 -2.57 -2.19
C ARG A 102 1.93 -1.75 -2.32
N PHE A 103 2.26 -1.37 -3.54
CA PHE A 103 3.31 -0.41 -3.80
C PHE A 103 2.86 0.58 -4.86
N SER A 104 3.37 1.81 -4.78
CA SER A 104 2.99 2.87 -5.69
C SER A 104 3.51 2.51 -7.07
N TRP A 105 2.64 2.30 -8.04
CA TRP A 105 3.04 1.92 -9.40
C TRP A 105 3.25 3.15 -10.30
N GLY A 106 2.77 4.32 -9.87
CA GLY A 106 2.82 5.59 -10.60
C GLY A 106 1.44 6.04 -11.10
N ASN A 107 1.34 7.27 -11.61
CA ASN A 107 0.09 7.88 -12.14
C ASN A 107 -1.11 7.81 -11.17
N HIS A 108 -0.88 7.97 -9.87
CA HIS A 108 -1.91 7.79 -8.85
C HIS A 108 -2.50 6.38 -8.75
N TYR A 109 -1.75 5.33 -9.10
CA TYR A 109 -2.16 3.93 -8.92
C TYR A 109 -1.30 3.19 -7.89
N TRP A 110 -1.98 2.36 -7.11
CA TRP A 110 -1.38 1.26 -6.36
C TRP A 110 -1.37 0.00 -7.20
N LEU A 111 -0.32 -0.81 -7.04
CA LEU A 111 -0.32 -2.20 -7.46
C LEU A 111 -0.28 -3.11 -6.24
N SER A 112 -1.20 -4.05 -6.16
CA SER A 112 -1.22 -5.12 -5.16
C SER A 112 -1.09 -6.47 -5.85
N PHE A 113 -0.21 -7.33 -5.36
CA PHE A 113 -0.15 -8.73 -5.78
C PHE A 113 0.05 -9.60 -4.55
N LEU A 114 -1.05 -10.14 -4.02
CA LEU A 114 -1.07 -10.80 -2.72
C LEU A 114 -1.96 -12.03 -2.70
N GLY A 115 -1.68 -12.92 -1.76
CA GLY A 115 -2.48 -14.09 -1.43
C GLY A 115 -2.46 -14.31 0.07
N SER A 116 -3.43 -15.06 0.57
CA SER A 116 -3.49 -15.39 1.99
C SER A 116 -3.98 -16.83 2.20
N ARG A 117 -3.59 -17.38 3.34
CA ARG A 117 -4.03 -18.69 3.83
C ARG A 117 -4.44 -18.53 5.29
N GLU A 118 -5.68 -18.88 5.59
CA GLU A 118 -6.17 -18.89 6.97
C GLU A 118 -5.41 -19.93 7.80
N LEU A 119 -5.02 -19.52 9.01
CA LEU A 119 -4.37 -20.37 10.02
C LEU A 119 -5.34 -20.83 11.11
N GLY A 120 -6.59 -20.37 11.07
CA GLY A 120 -7.60 -20.60 12.10
C GLY A 120 -7.38 -19.75 13.37
N PRO A 121 -8.01 -20.12 14.50
CA PRO A 121 -7.94 -19.37 15.75
C PRO A 121 -6.55 -19.50 16.38
N LYS A 122 -5.76 -18.42 16.27
CA LYS A 122 -4.43 -18.30 16.87
C LYS A 122 -4.24 -16.88 17.40
N ASP A 123 -3.76 -16.78 18.64
CA ASP A 123 -3.56 -15.51 19.35
C ASP A 123 -2.10 -15.25 19.73
N GLN A 124 -1.22 -16.27 19.65
CA GLN A 124 0.19 -16.13 19.99
C GLN A 124 1.06 -15.76 18.79
N LEU A 125 1.71 -14.58 18.86
CA LEU A 125 2.59 -14.06 17.80
C LEU A 125 3.75 -15.01 17.45
N ASN A 126 4.30 -15.73 18.42
CA ASN A 126 5.40 -16.67 18.18
C ASN A 126 4.94 -17.87 17.33
N GLU A 127 3.71 -18.34 17.53
CA GLU A 127 3.14 -19.43 16.74
C GLU A 127 2.87 -18.97 15.31
N LEU A 128 2.33 -17.75 15.15
CA LEU A 128 2.08 -17.14 13.84
C LEU A 128 3.37 -16.94 13.05
N THR A 129 4.42 -16.43 13.69
CA THR A 129 5.70 -16.22 13.02
C THR A 129 6.31 -17.56 12.58
N ALA A 130 6.22 -18.59 13.42
CA ALA A 130 6.67 -19.93 13.07
C ALA A 130 5.86 -20.53 11.90
N ASP A 131 4.54 -20.32 11.86
CA ASP A 131 3.70 -20.75 10.72
C ASP A 131 4.11 -20.05 9.42
N ALA A 132 4.42 -18.76 9.49
CA ALA A 132 4.86 -17.97 8.34
C ALA A 132 6.20 -18.49 7.79
N GLU A 133 7.15 -18.76 8.68
CA GLU A 133 8.46 -19.34 8.34
C GLU A 133 8.32 -20.75 7.76
N GLN A 134 7.48 -21.59 8.38
CA GLN A 134 7.19 -22.93 7.90
C GLN A 134 6.53 -22.89 6.52
N PHE A 135 5.56 -22.00 6.31
CA PHE A 135 4.92 -21.81 5.01
C PHE A 135 5.92 -21.31 3.96
N ALA A 136 6.74 -20.30 4.29
CA ALA A 136 7.78 -19.79 3.41
C ALA A 136 8.84 -20.85 3.05
N ALA A 137 9.06 -21.85 3.91
CA ALA A 137 9.96 -22.98 3.65
C ALA A 137 9.27 -24.16 2.93
N SER A 138 7.94 -24.16 2.82
CA SER A 138 7.19 -25.28 2.25
C SER A 138 7.46 -25.47 0.75
N ALA A 139 7.34 -26.73 0.29
CA ALA A 139 7.48 -27.05 -1.14
C ALA A 139 6.38 -26.40 -1.99
N GLU A 140 5.17 -26.28 -1.44
CA GLU A 140 4.05 -25.56 -2.05
C GLU A 140 4.46 -24.11 -2.35
N PHE A 141 4.91 -23.38 -1.33
CA PHE A 141 5.31 -21.99 -1.53
C PHE A 141 6.54 -21.86 -2.42
N ARG A 142 7.61 -22.60 -2.15
CA ARG A 142 8.90 -22.46 -2.86
C ARG A 142 8.83 -22.85 -4.32
N ASN A 143 8.06 -23.87 -4.67
CA ASN A 143 8.03 -24.41 -6.04
C ASN A 143 6.84 -23.93 -6.85
N GLN A 144 5.74 -23.53 -6.21
CA GLN A 144 4.52 -23.13 -6.93
C GLN A 144 4.25 -21.63 -6.81
N ILE A 145 4.24 -21.07 -5.60
CA ILE A 145 3.78 -19.69 -5.37
C ILE A 145 4.89 -18.64 -5.59
N LEU A 146 6.07 -18.85 -5.01
CA LEU A 146 7.18 -17.90 -5.09
C LEU A 146 7.60 -17.59 -6.55
N PRO A 147 7.70 -18.58 -7.46
CA PRO A 147 8.02 -18.29 -8.86
C PRO A 147 6.96 -17.42 -9.56
N ILE A 148 5.69 -17.55 -9.17
CA ILE A 148 4.61 -16.72 -9.71
C ILE A 148 4.81 -15.27 -9.28
N ILE A 149 5.01 -15.04 -7.98
CA ILE A 149 5.27 -13.70 -7.41
C ILE A 149 6.49 -13.06 -8.07
N GLN A 150 7.60 -13.80 -8.19
CA GLN A 150 8.84 -13.32 -8.78
C GLN A 150 8.74 -13.08 -10.29
N SER A 151 7.76 -13.69 -10.97
CA SER A 151 7.53 -13.48 -12.40
C SER A 151 6.69 -12.25 -12.73
N LEU A 152 6.20 -11.53 -11.71
CA LEU A 152 5.42 -10.31 -11.91
C LEU A 152 6.24 -9.29 -12.71
N THR A 153 5.65 -8.82 -13.80
CA THR A 153 6.17 -7.72 -14.63
C THR A 153 5.14 -6.60 -14.72
N ALA A 154 5.56 -5.38 -14.44
CA ALA A 154 4.71 -4.19 -14.45
C ALA A 154 5.49 -3.01 -15.06
N SER A 155 5.42 -2.90 -16.39
CA SER A 155 6.29 -2.03 -17.19
C SER A 155 5.88 -0.56 -17.19
N GLU A 156 4.58 -0.23 -17.23
CA GLU A 156 4.09 1.15 -17.21
C GLU A 156 2.75 1.23 -16.47
N PRO A 157 2.57 2.18 -15.52
CA PRO A 157 1.29 2.40 -14.87
C PRO A 157 0.24 2.82 -15.91
N PRO A 158 -1.06 2.65 -15.60
CA PRO A 158 -2.12 3.09 -16.50
C PRO A 158 -1.95 4.58 -16.78
N THR A 159 -2.08 5.00 -18.03
CA THR A 159 -2.16 6.42 -18.35
C THR A 159 -3.35 7.00 -17.61
N SER A 160 -3.09 7.96 -16.73
CA SER A 160 -4.12 8.73 -16.03
C SER A 160 -5.17 9.21 -17.04
N ILE A 161 -6.44 8.89 -16.79
CA ILE A 161 -7.53 9.55 -17.52
C ILE A 161 -7.44 11.01 -17.06
N ALA A 162 -6.99 11.86 -17.98
CA ALA A 162 -6.65 13.24 -17.74
C ALA A 162 -7.75 14.01 -16.98
N THR A 163 -7.50 14.31 -15.71
CA THR A 163 -7.77 15.65 -15.19
C THR A 163 -6.46 16.42 -15.40
N GLN A 164 -6.48 17.38 -16.33
CA GLN A 164 -5.33 18.22 -16.66
C GLN A 164 -4.79 18.90 -15.39
N ALA A 165 -3.64 18.46 -14.89
CA ALA A 165 -2.79 19.24 -14.00
C ALA A 165 -1.41 19.40 -14.68
N PRO A 166 -0.80 20.60 -14.67
CA PRO A 166 0.46 20.85 -15.36
C PRO A 166 1.57 19.99 -14.76
N GLU A 167 2.46 19.50 -15.63
CA GLU A 167 3.66 18.74 -15.30
C GLU A 167 4.44 19.37 -14.12
N ALA A 168 4.47 18.66 -12.99
CA ALA A 168 5.41 18.92 -11.92
C ALA A 168 6.22 17.65 -11.66
N ASN A 169 7.54 17.84 -11.69
CA ASN A 169 8.57 16.81 -11.63
C ASN A 169 8.38 15.81 -10.47
N THR A 170 8.15 14.55 -10.88
CA THR A 170 8.80 13.31 -10.42
C THR A 170 9.10 13.12 -8.93
N ASN A 171 8.36 12.17 -8.35
CA ASN A 171 8.85 11.00 -7.61
C ASN A 171 9.93 11.24 -6.55
N GLY A 172 9.50 11.20 -5.28
CA GLY A 172 10.38 10.92 -4.17
C GLY A 172 9.81 11.45 -2.87
N SER A 173 9.67 10.58 -1.88
CA SER A 173 9.62 11.03 -0.50
C SER A 173 10.77 12.01 -0.26
N CYS A 174 10.55 13.13 0.41
CA CYS A 174 11.63 14.06 0.71
C CYS A 174 11.68 14.49 2.15
N MET A 175 12.89 14.76 2.59
CA MET A 175 13.18 15.05 3.98
C MET A 175 13.16 16.56 4.22
N GLY A 176 12.27 17.00 5.10
CA GLY A 176 12.38 18.27 5.80
C GLY A 176 13.23 18.15 7.07
N ALA A 177 13.28 19.26 7.82
CA ALA A 177 14.00 19.31 9.09
C ALA A 177 13.37 18.43 10.18
N LYS A 178 12.03 18.41 10.27
CA LYS A 178 11.27 17.64 11.27
C LYS A 178 10.37 16.56 10.70
N TYR A 179 10.06 16.64 9.40
CA TYR A 179 9.11 15.75 8.74
C TYR A 179 9.74 15.09 7.51
N THR A 180 9.33 13.87 7.22
CA THR A 180 9.47 13.25 5.90
C THR A 180 8.15 13.42 5.17
N TYR A 181 8.19 14.00 3.98
CA TYR A 181 7.02 14.21 3.12
C TYR A 181 6.92 13.08 2.09
N GLN A 182 5.71 12.58 1.89
CA GLN A 182 5.37 11.50 0.97
C GLN A 182 4.07 11.83 0.25
N ASN A 183 3.74 11.04 -0.77
CA ASN A 183 2.51 11.20 -1.55
C ASN A 183 2.31 12.65 -2.08
N LEU A 184 3.38 13.23 -2.62
CA LEU A 184 3.39 14.60 -3.12
C LEU A 184 2.65 14.65 -4.46
N ALA A 185 1.39 15.07 -4.45
CA ALA A 185 0.49 15.06 -5.60
C ALA A 185 0.86 16.14 -6.63
N GLY A 186 1.98 15.92 -7.34
CA GLY A 186 2.51 16.88 -8.32
C GLY A 186 3.03 18.16 -7.68
N ILE A 187 3.47 18.11 -6.42
CA ILE A 187 4.13 19.24 -5.77
C ILE A 187 5.59 18.92 -5.49
N THR A 188 6.43 19.93 -5.59
CA THR A 188 7.83 19.85 -5.22
C THR A 188 7.99 19.77 -3.70
N CYS A 189 9.17 19.37 -3.24
CA CYS A 189 9.48 19.31 -1.83
C CYS A 189 9.47 20.66 -1.12
N ASP A 190 9.80 21.73 -1.83
CA ASP A 190 9.74 23.07 -1.25
C ASP A 190 8.29 23.55 -1.16
N GLU A 191 7.43 23.17 -2.10
CA GLU A 191 5.99 23.37 -2.00
C GLU A 191 5.40 22.55 -0.84
N ALA A 192 5.79 21.30 -0.66
CA ALA A 192 5.33 20.46 0.45
C ALA A 192 5.69 21.05 1.82
N LYS A 193 6.94 21.53 1.97
CA LYS A 193 7.37 22.27 3.17
C LYS A 193 6.55 23.54 3.36
N SER A 194 6.37 24.32 2.29
CA SER A 194 5.65 25.59 2.33
C SER A 194 4.18 25.40 2.71
N ILE A 195 3.51 24.39 2.16
CA ILE A 195 2.11 24.06 2.49
C ILE A 195 1.98 23.69 3.96
N LEU A 196 2.80 22.72 4.43
CA LEU A 196 2.73 22.30 5.82
C LEU A 196 3.06 23.45 6.78
N GLN A 197 4.07 24.26 6.48
CA GLN A 197 4.44 25.42 7.30
C GLN A 197 3.32 26.47 7.33
N THR A 198 2.71 26.76 6.18
CA THR A 198 1.62 27.72 6.08
C THR A 198 0.42 27.27 6.91
N VAL A 199 0.05 25.99 6.83
CA VAL A 199 -1.07 25.47 7.60
C VAL A 199 -0.78 25.45 9.11
N LEU A 200 0.44 25.11 9.52
CA LEU A 200 0.82 25.15 10.94
C LEU A 200 0.91 26.59 11.50
N ASP A 201 1.35 27.56 10.70
CA ASP A 201 1.53 28.94 11.14
C ASP A 201 0.25 29.77 11.08
N THR A 202 -0.57 29.55 10.05
CA THR A 202 -1.70 30.42 9.70
C THR A 202 -3.05 29.70 9.67
N GLY A 203 -3.05 28.37 9.71
CA GLY A 203 -4.27 27.58 9.66
C GLY A 203 -5.14 27.77 10.90
N THR A 204 -6.44 27.96 10.66
CA THR A 204 -7.44 28.02 11.72
C THR A 204 -7.80 26.60 12.16
N ALA A 205 -7.89 26.36 13.46
CA ALA A 205 -8.28 25.05 13.97
C ALA A 205 -9.70 24.68 13.51
N TRP A 206 -9.86 23.51 12.88
CA TRP A 206 -11.14 22.91 12.53
C TRP A 206 -11.27 21.57 13.23
N GLY A 207 -12.18 21.51 14.20
CA GLY A 207 -12.26 20.36 15.10
C GLY A 207 -11.03 20.25 16.01
N ALA A 208 -10.80 19.06 16.57
CA ALA A 208 -9.77 18.86 17.59
C ALA A 208 -8.36 18.68 17.03
N ARG A 209 -8.23 18.33 15.73
CA ARG A 209 -6.99 17.82 15.15
C ARG A 209 -6.73 18.29 13.71
N SER A 210 -7.52 19.23 13.19
CA SER A 210 -7.30 19.77 11.85
C SER A 210 -7.01 21.26 11.89
N HIS A 211 -6.19 21.70 10.94
CA HIS A 211 -5.84 23.08 10.66
C HIS A 211 -6.18 23.40 9.22
N VAL A 212 -6.90 24.50 9.01
CA VAL A 212 -7.48 24.84 7.71
C VAL A 212 -7.06 26.23 7.28
N THR A 213 -6.69 26.32 6.02
CA THR A 213 -6.43 27.56 5.27
C THR A 213 -7.39 27.62 4.09
N ASP A 214 -7.34 28.70 3.30
CA ASP A 214 -8.21 28.86 2.13
C ASP A 214 -7.98 27.77 1.06
N GLY A 215 -6.78 27.18 1.01
CA GLY A 215 -6.42 26.17 0.00
C GLY A 215 -6.24 24.76 0.53
N PHE A 216 -6.06 24.60 1.85
CA PHE A 216 -5.65 23.31 2.42
C PHE A 216 -6.29 23.05 3.77
N ASP A 217 -6.63 21.78 4.00
CA ASP A 217 -6.97 21.23 5.31
C ASP A 217 -5.91 20.18 5.64
N CYS A 218 -5.20 20.35 6.76
CA CYS A 218 -4.30 19.32 7.27
C CYS A 218 -4.80 18.75 8.59
N TYR A 219 -4.81 17.43 8.69
CA TYR A 219 -5.25 16.69 9.85
C TYR A 219 -4.09 15.96 10.52
N GLU A 220 -4.01 16.09 11.84
CA GLU A 220 -3.08 15.36 12.69
C GLU A 220 -3.68 14.02 13.14
N SER A 221 -2.97 12.95 12.80
CA SER A 221 -3.36 11.60 13.19
C SER A 221 -3.17 11.39 14.69
N SER A 222 -4.15 10.76 15.31
CA SER A 222 -4.11 10.39 16.72
C SER A 222 -2.99 9.38 16.97
N TYR A 223 -2.66 9.17 18.23
CA TYR A 223 -1.71 8.13 18.59
C TYR A 223 -2.15 6.73 18.11
N GLY A 224 -3.45 6.42 18.21
CA GLY A 224 -4.01 5.16 17.70
C GLY A 224 -3.86 5.03 16.19
N GLU A 225 -4.29 6.05 15.44
CA GLU A 225 -4.18 6.09 13.97
C GLU A 225 -2.71 5.98 13.50
N ARG A 226 -1.76 6.57 14.24
CA ARG A 226 -0.31 6.46 13.97
C ARG A 226 0.25 5.06 14.26
N ILE A 227 -0.19 4.41 15.33
CA ILE A 227 0.12 2.98 15.55
C ILE A 227 -0.47 2.13 14.41
N GLU A 228 -1.60 2.57 13.87
CA GLU A 228 -2.28 1.97 12.72
C GLU A 228 -1.67 2.36 11.36
N GLY A 229 -0.48 2.97 11.35
CA GLY A 229 0.29 3.27 10.12
C GLY A 229 -0.08 4.59 9.44
N SER A 230 -1.06 5.35 9.96
CA SER A 230 -1.43 6.64 9.39
C SER A 230 -0.26 7.64 9.49
N PRO A 231 -0.06 8.49 8.47
CA PRO A 231 0.95 9.53 8.54
C PRO A 231 0.66 10.48 9.70
N HIS A 232 1.70 11.07 10.30
CA HIS A 232 1.52 12.00 11.42
C HIS A 232 0.59 13.16 11.06
N MET A 233 0.72 13.65 9.83
CA MET A 233 -0.19 14.62 9.24
C MET A 233 -0.52 14.26 7.80
N MET A 234 -1.76 14.53 7.41
CA MET A 234 -2.25 14.39 6.05
C MET A 234 -2.89 15.70 5.64
N CYS A 235 -2.54 16.22 4.47
CA CYS A 235 -3.07 17.47 3.96
C CYS A 235 -3.84 17.25 2.67
N TRP A 236 -5.03 17.81 2.59
CA TRP A 236 -5.89 17.81 1.40
C TRP A 236 -5.93 19.20 0.78
N ALA A 237 -5.99 19.23 -0.55
CA ALA A 237 -6.45 20.41 -1.26
C ALA A 237 -7.94 20.63 -0.96
N LEU A 238 -8.35 21.88 -0.86
CA LEU A 238 -9.76 22.24 -0.78
C LEU A 238 -10.27 22.71 -2.14
N THR A 239 -11.45 22.23 -2.51
CA THR A 239 -12.23 22.79 -3.61
C THR A 239 -12.64 24.24 -3.27
N GLY A 240 -13.05 25.02 -4.28
CA GLY A 240 -13.54 26.39 -4.07
C GLY A 240 -14.74 26.53 -3.14
N GLU A 241 -15.37 25.40 -2.74
CA GLU A 241 -16.46 25.32 -1.76
C GLU A 241 -16.00 24.82 -0.37
N GLY A 242 -14.69 24.64 -0.15
CA GLY A 242 -14.11 24.21 1.13
C GLY A 242 -14.20 22.71 1.41
N ALA A 243 -14.66 21.90 0.46
CA ALA A 243 -14.63 20.43 0.56
C ALA A 243 -13.26 19.89 0.16
N ARG A 244 -12.79 18.82 0.84
CA ARG A 244 -11.55 18.12 0.49
C ARG A 244 -11.66 17.53 -0.92
N ASP A 245 -10.65 17.79 -1.73
CA ASP A 245 -10.53 17.28 -3.10
C ASP A 245 -9.65 16.03 -3.10
N TYR A 246 -8.33 16.21 -3.10
CA TYR A 246 -7.34 15.14 -3.08
C TYR A 246 -6.27 15.37 -2.01
N ILE A 247 -5.57 14.29 -1.60
CA ILE A 247 -4.42 14.39 -0.68
C ILE A 247 -3.25 15.01 -1.44
N VAL A 248 -2.77 16.14 -0.94
CA VAL A 248 -1.66 16.89 -1.55
C VAL A 248 -0.31 16.43 -1.00
N LEU A 249 -0.26 16.08 0.29
CA LEU A 249 0.93 15.52 0.93
C LEU A 249 0.59 14.74 2.21
N GLU A 250 1.48 13.82 2.54
CA GLU A 250 1.55 13.12 3.82
C GLU A 250 2.87 13.47 4.50
N ALA A 251 2.83 13.83 5.79
CA ALA A 251 4.01 14.21 6.55
C ALA A 251 4.17 13.31 7.78
N ASN A 252 5.37 12.76 7.96
CA ASN A 252 5.73 11.89 9.06
C ASN A 252 6.81 12.53 9.93
N TYR A 253 6.55 12.65 11.23
CA TYR A 253 7.53 13.20 12.16
C TYR A 253 8.76 12.29 12.25
N ARG A 254 9.95 12.88 12.28
CA ARG A 254 11.25 12.18 12.40
C ARG A 254 11.76 12.10 13.82
#